data_AF-A0A830CTM1-F1
#
_entry.id   AF-A0A830CTM1-F1
#
_cell.length_a   1.000
_cell.length_b   1.000
_cell.length_c   1.000
_cell.angle_alpha   90.00
_cell.angle_beta   90.00
_cell.angle_gamma   90.00
#
_symmetry.space_group_name_H-M   'P 1'
#
loop_
_entity.id
_entity.type
_entity.pdbx_description
1 polymer ?
#
loop_
_entity_poly.entity_id
_entity_poly.type
_entity_poly.pdbx_seq_one_letter_code
_entity_poly.pdbx_strand_id
1 'polypeptide(L)'
;MASKQERSQLDDKAKHGETVVPGGTGGKSLEAQEHLAEGRSKGGQARREQLGTEGYQEMGRKGGLSTGDKPGGERAAEEGIEIDESKFRTKT
;
A
#
# COMPACT_ATOMS: atom_id res chain seq x y z
N MET A 1 18.23 -11.72 14.04
CA MET A 1 17.52 -12.62 13.12
C MET A 1 16.61 -13.51 13.94
N ALA A 2 15.35 -13.69 13.54
CA ALA A 2 14.43 -14.59 14.23
C ALA A 2 14.97 -16.03 14.22
N SER A 3 14.86 -16.71 15.34
CA SER A 3 15.17 -18.14 15.46
C SER A 3 14.26 -18.96 14.54
N LYS A 4 14.69 -20.19 14.20
CA LYS A 4 13.88 -21.11 13.38
C LYS A 4 12.50 -21.36 13.99
N GLN A 5 12.43 -21.40 15.32
CA GLN A 5 11.18 -21.64 16.05
C GLN A 5 10.23 -20.44 15.94
N GLU A 6 10.75 -19.21 16.05
CA GLU A 6 9.97 -17.98 15.82
C GLU A 6 9.48 -17.89 14.37
N ARG A 7 10.32 -18.21 13.37
CA ARG A 7 9.90 -18.22 11.95
C ARG A 7 8.77 -19.21 11.71
N SER A 8 8.81 -20.40 12.33
CA SER A 8 7.72 -21.38 12.23
C SER A 8 6.42 -20.85 12.84
N GLN A 9 6.47 -20.22 14.01
CA GLN A 9 5.28 -19.65 14.65
C GLN A 9 4.65 -18.53 13.80
N LEU A 10 5.47 -17.67 13.21
CA LEU A 10 5.01 -16.62 12.31
C LEU A 10 4.42 -17.19 11.02
N ASP A 11 4.99 -18.28 10.52
CA ASP A 11 4.47 -18.99 9.34
C ASP A 11 3.09 -19.60 9.61
N ASP A 12 2.90 -20.23 10.77
CA ASP A 12 1.60 -20.79 11.15
C ASP A 12 0.55 -19.70 11.33
N LYS A 13 0.90 -18.56 11.93
CA LYS A 13 0.00 -17.39 11.98
C LYS A 13 -0.39 -16.89 10.58
N ALA A 14 0.58 -16.74 9.69
CA ALA A 14 0.34 -16.31 8.32
C ALA A 14 -0.58 -17.27 7.54
N LYS A 15 -0.45 -18.59 7.76
CA LYS A 15 -1.36 -19.59 7.16
C LYS A 15 -2.81 -19.40 7.58
N HIS A 16 -3.07 -18.95 8.80
CA HIS A 16 -4.40 -18.65 9.32
C HIS A 16 -4.91 -17.26 8.88
N GLY A 17 -4.17 -16.55 8.02
CA GLY A 17 -4.55 -15.25 7.47
C GLY A 17 -4.10 -14.04 8.31
N GLU A 18 -3.36 -14.26 9.39
CA GLU A 18 -2.81 -13.17 10.19
C GLU A 18 -1.69 -12.46 9.41
N THR A 19 -1.68 -11.12 9.44
CA THR A 19 -0.55 -10.35 8.90
C THR A 19 0.54 -10.24 9.97
N VAL A 20 1.67 -10.89 9.73
CA VAL A 20 2.85 -10.90 10.62
C VAL A 20 3.99 -10.01 10.09
N VAL A 21 3.95 -9.60 8.82
CA VAL A 21 4.85 -8.59 8.25
C VAL A 21 4.05 -7.35 7.84
N PRO A 22 4.32 -6.17 8.42
CA PRO A 22 3.69 -4.92 8.00
C PRO A 22 3.87 -4.66 6.50
N GLY A 23 2.79 -4.28 5.81
CA GLY A 23 2.80 -4.11 4.36
C GLY A 23 2.78 -5.44 3.57
N GLY A 24 2.82 -6.59 4.23
CA GLY A 24 2.79 -7.93 3.62
C GLY A 24 1.41 -8.60 3.58
N THR A 25 0.34 -7.88 3.92
CA THR A 25 -1.04 -8.41 4.01
C THR A 25 -1.44 -9.24 2.78
N GLY A 26 -2.02 -10.41 3.02
CA GLY A 26 -2.50 -11.35 2.00
C GLY A 26 -1.57 -12.55 1.73
N GLY A 27 -0.33 -12.54 2.19
CA GLY A 27 0.58 -13.68 2.11
C GLY A 27 0.25 -14.77 3.15
N LYS A 28 0.27 -16.04 2.73
CA LYS A 28 -0.05 -17.22 3.59
C LYS A 28 1.17 -17.88 4.25
N SER A 29 2.33 -17.23 4.20
CA SER A 29 3.58 -17.64 4.85
C SER A 29 4.37 -16.39 5.26
N LEU A 30 5.31 -16.54 6.19
CA LEU A 30 6.20 -15.43 6.57
C LEU A 30 6.92 -14.87 5.34
N GLU A 31 7.51 -15.76 4.54
CA GLU A 31 8.24 -15.41 3.32
C GLU A 31 7.35 -14.72 2.28
N ALA A 32 6.11 -15.18 2.08
CA ALA A 32 5.19 -14.54 1.15
C ALA A 32 4.87 -13.11 1.59
N GLN A 33 4.69 -12.88 2.90
CA GLN A 33 4.44 -11.54 3.42
C GLN A 33 5.69 -10.66 3.33
N GLU A 34 6.91 -11.20 3.57
CA GLU A 34 8.20 -10.52 3.35
C GLU A 34 8.30 -10.03 1.89
N HIS A 35 8.08 -10.91 0.91
CA HIS A 35 8.13 -10.56 -0.52
C HIS A 35 7.05 -9.54 -0.93
N LEU A 36 5.82 -9.67 -0.41
CA LEU A 36 4.75 -8.71 -0.68
C LEU A 36 5.08 -7.32 -0.12
N ALA A 37 5.60 -7.25 1.11
CA ALA A 37 6.01 -6.00 1.74
C ALA A 37 7.13 -5.33 0.94
N GLU A 38 8.15 -6.09 0.55
CA GLU A 38 9.25 -5.61 -0.28
C GLU A 38 8.76 -5.11 -1.65
N GLY A 39 7.94 -5.90 -2.34
CA GLY A 39 7.40 -5.55 -3.65
C GLY A 39 6.53 -4.29 -3.61
N ARG A 40 5.68 -4.13 -2.58
CA ARG A 40 4.86 -2.94 -2.38
C ARG A 40 5.70 -1.70 -2.07
N SER A 41 6.74 -1.85 -1.24
CA SER A 41 7.67 -0.76 -0.94
C SER A 41 8.38 -0.27 -2.21
N LYS A 42 8.99 -1.20 -2.97
CA LYS A 42 9.67 -0.88 -4.23
C LYS A 42 8.72 -0.29 -5.27
N GLY A 43 7.53 -0.85 -5.41
CA GLY A 43 6.50 -0.33 -6.32
C GLY A 43 6.06 1.09 -5.96
N GLY A 44 5.87 1.38 -4.68
CA GLY A 44 5.55 2.72 -4.19
C GLY A 44 6.69 3.72 -4.43
N GLN A 45 7.94 3.33 -4.20
CA GLN A 45 9.12 4.15 -4.50
C GLN A 45 9.22 4.45 -6.00
N ALA A 46 9.12 3.44 -6.86
CA ALA A 46 9.14 3.62 -8.31
C ALA A 46 8.00 4.54 -8.78
N ARG A 47 6.80 4.41 -8.19
CA ARG A 47 5.67 5.29 -8.50
C ARG A 47 5.92 6.73 -8.07
N ARG A 48 6.55 6.93 -6.91
CA ARG A 48 6.96 8.26 -6.43
C ARG A 48 8.00 8.90 -7.34
N GLU A 49 8.97 8.14 -7.83
CA GLU A 49 9.98 8.62 -8.78
C GLU A 49 9.33 9.06 -10.11
N GLN A 50 8.39 8.27 -10.62
CA GLN A 50 7.66 8.56 -11.86
C GLN A 50 6.78 9.81 -11.79
N LEU A 51 6.13 10.06 -10.65
CA LEU A 51 5.17 11.17 -10.50
C LEU A 51 5.77 12.41 -9.81
N GLY A 52 6.92 12.26 -9.18
CA GLY A 52 7.44 13.22 -8.21
C GLY A 52 6.67 13.19 -6.89
N THR A 53 7.20 13.92 -5.91
CA THR A 53 6.63 13.97 -4.55
C THR A 53 5.19 14.50 -4.53
N GLU A 54 4.89 15.56 -5.29
CA GLU A 54 3.55 16.14 -5.33
C GLU A 54 2.51 15.20 -5.92
N GLY A 55 2.79 14.59 -7.07
CA GLY A 55 1.84 13.67 -7.72
C GLY A 55 1.57 12.43 -6.87
N TYR A 56 2.59 11.93 -6.17
CA TYR A 56 2.43 10.83 -5.21
C TYR A 56 1.61 11.23 -3.97
N GLN A 57 1.82 12.44 -3.43
CA GLN A 57 1.07 12.95 -2.30
C GLN A 57 -0.41 13.16 -2.64
N GLU A 58 -0.73 13.76 -3.78
CA GLU A 58 -2.12 13.95 -4.24
C GLU A 58 -2.84 12.62 -4.44
N MET A 59 -2.14 11.62 -5.00
CA MET A 59 -2.68 10.26 -5.14
C MET A 59 -2.96 9.62 -3.77
N GLY A 60 -2.06 9.78 -2.81
CA GLY A 60 -2.24 9.33 -1.44
C GLY A 60 -3.41 10.02 -0.75
N ARG A 61 -3.57 11.34 -0.96
CA ARG A 61 -4.68 12.14 -0.43
C ARG A 61 -6.03 11.64 -0.95
N LYS A 62 -6.15 11.43 -2.27
CA LYS A 62 -7.36 10.83 -2.88
C LYS A 62 -7.63 9.44 -2.31
N GLY A 63 -6.60 8.61 -2.16
CA GLY A 63 -6.72 7.28 -1.56
C GLY A 63 -7.25 7.31 -0.12
N GLY A 64 -6.70 8.19 0.72
CA GLY A 64 -7.10 8.34 2.13
C GLY A 64 -8.52 8.85 2.37
N LEU A 65 -9.13 9.49 1.36
CA LEU A 65 -10.55 9.91 1.40
C LEU A 65 -11.51 8.78 1.01
N SER A 66 -11.02 7.67 0.46
CA SER A 66 -11.89 6.57 0.05
C SER A 66 -12.47 5.85 1.27
N THR A 67 -13.75 5.52 1.23
CA THR A 67 -14.43 4.68 2.22
C THR A 67 -14.88 3.36 1.59
N GLY A 68 -15.42 2.45 2.41
CA GLY A 68 -16.00 1.21 1.90
C GLY A 68 -17.14 1.44 0.90
N ASP A 69 -17.88 2.53 1.06
CA ASP A 69 -19.08 2.82 0.27
C ASP A 69 -18.85 3.85 -0.85
N LYS A 70 -17.78 4.65 -0.80
CA LYS A 70 -17.53 5.74 -1.75
C LYS A 70 -16.08 5.87 -2.19
N PRO A 71 -15.81 6.14 -3.48
CA PRO A 71 -14.47 6.43 -3.96
C PRO A 71 -13.99 7.80 -3.46
N GLY A 72 -12.70 7.93 -3.17
CA GLY A 72 -12.14 9.16 -2.60
C GLY A 72 -12.23 10.39 -3.50
N GLY A 73 -12.38 10.23 -4.82
CA GLY A 73 -12.63 11.36 -5.72
C GLY A 73 -14.01 11.99 -5.55
N GLU A 74 -15.04 11.16 -5.32
CA GLU A 74 -16.40 11.64 -5.03
C GLU A 74 -16.43 12.36 -3.68
N ARG A 75 -15.80 11.76 -2.67
CA ARG A 75 -15.72 12.38 -1.34
C ARG A 75 -14.90 13.67 -1.34
N ALA A 76 -13.82 13.72 -2.10
CA ALA A 76 -13.05 14.95 -2.27
C ALA A 76 -13.93 16.07 -2.83
N ALA A 77 -14.76 15.78 -3.82
CA ALA A 77 -15.69 16.77 -4.37
C ALA A 77 -16.76 17.21 -3.34
N GLU A 78 -17.32 16.29 -2.55
CA GLU A 78 -18.29 16.62 -1.48
C GLU A 78 -17.68 17.54 -0.40
N GLU A 79 -16.42 17.31 -0.04
CA GLU A 79 -15.71 18.08 0.99
C GLU A 79 -15.06 19.37 0.43
N GLY A 80 -15.24 19.68 -0.86
CA GLY A 80 -14.61 20.83 -1.51
C GLY A 80 -13.09 20.73 -1.60
N ILE A 81 -12.55 19.52 -1.53
CA ILE A 81 -11.13 19.21 -1.64
C ILE A 81 -10.78 19.07 -3.13
N GLU A 82 -10.02 20.02 -3.65
CA GLU A 82 -9.46 19.91 -5.00
C GLU A 82 -8.35 18.84 -5.03
N ILE A 83 -8.46 17.92 -6.00
CA ILE A 83 -7.47 16.88 -6.29
C ILE A 83 -7.07 17.02 -7.76
N ASP A 84 -5.80 17.28 -8.02
CA ASP A 84 -5.28 17.37 -9.38
C ASP A 84 -4.88 15.98 -9.91
N GLU A 85 -5.83 15.31 -10.58
CA GLU A 85 -5.59 13.99 -11.18
C GLU A 85 -4.64 14.04 -12.39
N SER A 86 -4.36 15.22 -12.96
CA SER A 86 -3.39 15.34 -14.04
C SER A 86 -1.98 14.95 -13.59
N LYS A 87 -1.69 15.12 -12.28
CA LYS A 87 -0.43 14.72 -11.63
C LYS A 87 -0.26 13.21 -11.47
N PHE A 88 -1.25 12.39 -11.82
CA PHE A 88 -1.18 10.92 -11.68
C PHE A 88 -0.58 10.23 -12.91
N ARG A 89 -0.23 10.99 -13.94
CA ARG A 89 0.31 10.45 -15.20
C ARG A 89 1.83 10.60 -15.22
N THR A 90 2.50 9.56 -15.69
CA THR A 90 3.92 9.61 -16.05
C THR A 90 4.09 10.59 -17.20
N LYS A 91 5.00 11.54 -17.06
CA LYS A 91 5.40 12.38 -18.19
C LYS A 91 6.16 11.50 -19.19
N THR A 92 5.64 11.39 -20.40
CA THR A 92 6.31 10.70 -21.52
C THR A 92 7.55 11.45 -21.97
#